data_AF-A0A453DWY6-F1
#
_entry.id   AF-A0A453DWY6-F1
#
_cell.length_a   1.000
_cell.length_b   1.000
_cell.length_c   1.000
_cell.angle_alpha   90.00
_cell.angle_beta   90.00
_cell.angle_gamma   90.00
#
_symmetry.space_group_name_H-M   'P 1'
#
loop_
_entity.id
_entity.type
_entity.pdbx_description
1 polymer ?
#
loop_
_entity_poly.entity_id
_entity_poly.type
_entity_poly.pdbx_seq_one_letter_code
_entity_poly.pdbx_strand_id
1 'polypeptide(L)' 'MSKSLGPRYQGLSTYEKEYLAIVVAVEKWRPYLQHSEFIIRTDQKILIHLEEQRLTTPWQQRTFAKLLGLHHTIRYKK' A
#
# COMPACT_ATOMS: atom_id res chain seq x y z
N MET A 1 -12.40 8.96 9.02
CA MET A 1 -12.98 9.26 7.70
C MET A 1 -12.49 8.21 6.70
N SER A 2 -13.32 7.21 6.36
CA SER A 2 -13.04 6.27 5.28
C SER A 2 -13.41 6.94 3.96
N LYS A 3 -12.44 7.09 3.05
CA LYS A 3 -12.68 7.60 1.70
C LYS A 3 -13.12 6.41 0.86
N SER A 4 -14.38 6.37 0.44
CA SER A 4 -14.87 5.34 -0.47
C SER A 4 -14.06 5.40 -1.78
N LEU A 5 -13.50 4.26 -2.17
CA LEU A 5 -12.78 4.12 -3.43
C LEU A 5 -13.79 4.37 -4.57
N GLY A 6 -13.53 5.37 -5.42
CA GLY A 6 -14.43 5.78 -6.49
C GLY A 6 -14.77 4.66 -7.50
N PRO A 7 -15.74 4.89 -8.40
CA PRO A 7 -16.32 3.85 -9.28
C PRO A 7 -15.30 3.11 -10.17
N ARG A 8 -14.13 3.70 -10.44
CA ARG A 8 -13.02 3.05 -11.16
C ARG A 8 -12.38 1.86 -10.45
N TYR A 9 -12.60 1.72 -9.14
CA TYR A 9 -11.97 0.67 -8.33
C TYR A 9 -12.92 -0.50 -8.02
N GLN A 10 -14.16 -0.51 -8.55
CA GLN A 10 -15.14 -1.57 -8.28
C GLN A 10 -14.72 -2.94 -8.84
N GLY A 11 -14.09 -2.97 -10.02
CA GLY A 11 -13.60 -4.20 -10.66
C GLY A 11 -12.30 -4.77 -10.12
N LEU A 12 -11.68 -4.10 -9.13
CA LEU A 12 -10.44 -4.57 -8.51
C LEU A 12 -10.73 -5.63 -7.45
N SER A 13 -9.84 -6.61 -7.38
CA SER A 13 -9.80 -7.60 -6.31
C SER A 13 -9.61 -6.93 -4.94
N THR A 14 -10.00 -7.62 -3.86
CA THR A 14 -9.77 -7.14 -2.49
C THR A 14 -8.30 -6.79 -2.25
N TYR A 15 -7.38 -7.59 -2.80
CA TYR A 15 -5.95 -7.33 -2.74
C TYR A 15 -5.57 -5.98 -3.37
N GLU A 16 -6.03 -5.70 -4.59
CA GLU A 16 -5.69 -4.47 -5.31
C GLU A 16 -6.25 -3.23 -4.62
N LYS A 17 -7.45 -3.35 -4.03
CA LYS A 17 -8.08 -2.26 -3.24
C LYS A 17 -7.25 -1.93 -2.00
N GLU A 18 -6.84 -2.95 -1.26
CA GLU A 18 -6.03 -2.79 -0.04
C GLU A 18 -4.62 -2.28 -0.36
N TYR A 19 -4.00 -2.79 -1.44
CA TYR A 19 -2.73 -2.27 -1.96
C TYR A 19 -2.83 -0.77 -2.28
N LEU A 20 -3.86 -0.35 -3.01
CA LEU A 20 -4.08 1.05 -3.33
C LEU A 20 -4.33 1.90 -2.09
N ALA A 21 -5.07 1.38 -1.11
CA ALA A 21 -5.30 2.07 0.15
C ALA A 21 -3.97 2.36 0.88
N ILE A 22 -3.04 1.40 0.90
CA ILE A 22 -1.70 1.60 1.46
C ILE A 22 -0.95 2.69 0.69
N VAL A 23 -0.86 2.58 -0.63
CA VAL A 23 -0.12 3.54 -1.46
C VAL A 23 -0.67 4.97 -1.29
N VAL A 24 -1.99 5.12 -1.33
CA VAL A 24 -2.66 6.43 -1.17
C VAL A 24 -2.44 6.99 0.24
N ALA A 25 -2.49 6.13 1.27
CA ALA A 25 -2.19 6.56 2.63
C ALA A 25 -0.74 7.03 2.75
N VAL A 26 0.22 6.24 2.25
CA VAL A 26 1.64 6.59 2.31
C VAL A 26 1.93 7.88 1.54
N GLU A 27 1.35 8.05 0.35
CA GLU A 27 1.51 9.27 -0.44
C GLU A 27 0.95 10.50 0.29
N LYS A 28 -0.22 10.37 0.93
CA LYS A 28 -0.83 11.44 1.72
C LYS A 28 0.04 11.84 2.92
N TRP A 29 0.66 10.87 3.59
CA TRP A 29 1.46 11.11 4.79
C TRP A 29 2.96 11.22 4.51
N ARG A 30 3.39 11.15 3.24
CA ARG A 30 4.80 11.13 2.82
C ARG A 30 5.68 12.21 3.46
N PRO A 31 5.25 13.49 3.57
CA PRO A 31 6.07 14.52 4.22
C PRO A 31 6.46 14.19 5.67
N TYR A 32 5.59 13.45 6.37
CA TYR A 32 5.79 13.03 7.76
C TYR A 32 6.55 11.71 7.85
N LEU A 33 6.30 10.78 6.91
CA LEU A 33 6.85 9.43 6.93
C LEU A 33 8.27 9.32 6.36
N GLN A 34 8.70 10.26 5.54
CA GLN A 34 10.04 10.20 4.91
C GLN A 34 11.21 10.37 5.88
N HIS A 35 10.96 10.88 7.08
CA HIS A 35 12.01 11.20 8.06
C HIS A 35 12.15 10.14 9.18
N SER A 36 11.26 9.15 9.23
CA SER A 36 11.21 8.18 10.33
C SER A 36 10.70 6.83 9.87
N GLU A 37 11.17 5.76 10.50
CA GLU A 37 10.62 4.43 10.27
C GLU A 37 9.16 4.35 10.73
N PHE A 38 8.31 3.69 9.95
CA PHE A 38 6.90 3.52 10.30
C PHE A 38 6.39 2.11 10.02
N ILE A 39 5.31 1.75 10.72
CA ILE A 39 4.69 0.44 10.61
C ILE A 39 3.36 0.57 9.87
N ILE A 40 3.25 -0.08 8.72
CA ILE A 40 2.00 -0.23 7.99
C ILE A 40 1.28 -1.44 8.59
N ARG A 41 0.14 -1.20 9.25
CA ARG A 41 -0.71 -2.26 9.79
C ARG A 41 -1.81 -2.57 8.80
N THR A 42 -1.86 -3.81 8.32
CA THR A 42 -2.90 -4.31 7.41
C THR A 42 -3.56 -5.55 7.99
N ASP A 43 -4.83 -5.74 7.69
CA ASP A 43 -5.62 -6.95 7.98
C ASP A 43 -5.52 -7.99 6.85
N GLN A 44 -4.65 -7.77 5.86
CA GLN A 44 -4.40 -8.70 4.76
C GLN A 44 -3.02 -9.35 4.88
N LYS A 45 -2.99 -10.66 5.15
CA LYS A 45 -1.71 -11.42 5.21
C LYS A 45 -0.93 -11.41 3.91
N ILE A 46 -1.63 -11.33 2.79
CA ILE A 46 -1.05 -11.35 1.44
C ILE A 46 -0.14 -10.13 1.21
N LEU A 47 -0.41 -9.01 1.90
CA LEU A 47 0.36 -7.76 1.78
C LEU A 47 1.59 -7.71 2.70
N ILE A 48 1.83 -8.71 3.57
CA ILE A 48 3.05 -8.76 4.39
C ILE A 48 4.29 -8.95 3.50
N HIS A 49 4.17 -9.80 2.48
CA HIS A 49 5.25 -10.17 1.56
C HIS A 49 5.23 -9.34 0.28
N LEU A 50 4.73 -8.10 0.36
CA LEU A 50 4.48 -7.25 -0.82
C LEU A 50 5.76 -6.94 -1.60
N GLU A 51 6.93 -6.91 -0.93
CA GLU A 51 8.24 -6.78 -1.59
C GLU A 51 8.68 -8.06 -2.31
N GLU A 52 8.28 -9.24 -1.81
CA GLU A 52 8.60 -10.54 -2.42
C GLU A 52 7.62 -10.91 -3.53
N GLN A 53 6.41 -10.33 -3.49
CA GLN A 53 5.41 -10.56 -4.52
C GLN A 53 5.83 -9.91 -5.83
N ARG A 54 5.93 -10.72 -6.88
CA ARG A 54 6.16 -10.24 -8.25
C ARG A 54 5.02 -9.32 -8.65
N LEU A 55 5.28 -8.01 -8.63
CA LEU A 55 4.38 -6.97 -9.11
C LEU A 55 4.20 -7.17 -10.63
N THR A 56 3.16 -7.92 -10.98
CA THR A 56 2.90 -8.40 -12.33
C THR A 56 2.34 -7.32 -13.24
N THR A 57 1.72 -6.28 -12.67
CA THR A 57 1.15 -5.19 -13.47
C THR A 57 2.04 -3.94 -13.48
N PRO A 58 2.18 -3.24 -14.62
CA PRO A 58 3.00 -2.04 -14.72
C PRO A 58 2.58 -0.91 -13.76
N TRP A 59 1.28 -0.81 -13.45
CA TRP A 59 0.80 0.21 -12.53
C TRP A 59 1.23 -0.08 -11.08
N GLN A 60 1.23 -1.35 -10.66
CA GLN A 60 1.74 -1.76 -9.35
C GLN A 60 3.24 -1.46 -9.19
N GLN A 61 4.04 -1.69 -10.23
CA GLN A 61 5.47 -1.35 -10.21
C GLN A 61 5.69 0.16 -10.01
N ARG A 62 4.93 0.99 -10.73
CA ARG A 62 5.00 2.47 -10.59
C ARG A 62 4.61 2.93 -9.20
N THR A 63 3.58 2.35 -8.60
CA THR A 63 3.15 2.73 -7.25
C THR A 63 4.07 2.17 -6.16
N PHE A 64 4.66 0.99 -6.37
CA PHE A 64 5.62 0.40 -5.45
C PHE A 64 6.91 1.21 -5.35
N ALA A 65 7.34 1.85 -6.45
CA ALA A 65 8.45 2.79 -6.41
C ALA A 65 8.24 3.94 -5.39
N LYS A 66 6.99 4.27 -5.04
CA LYS A 66 6.68 5.26 -3.99
C LYS A 66 6.98 4.73 -2.59
N LEU A 67 6.96 3.41 -2.39
CA LEU A 67 7.25 2.72 -1.12
C LEU A 67 8.75 2.43 -0.95
N LEU A 68 9.47 2.16 -2.04
CA LEU A 68 10.91 1.83 -2.01
C LEU A 68 11.81 2.93 -1.41
N GLY A 69 11.37 4.18 -1.44
CA GLY A 69 12.12 5.31 -0.86
C GLY A 69 11.81 5.59 0.62
N LEU A 70 11.10 4.69 1.30
CA LEU A 70 10.62 4.89 2.65
C LEU A 70 10.98 3.70 3.55
N HIS A 71 11.50 3.98 4.74
CA HIS A 71 11.74 2.97 5.75
C HIS A 71 10.41 2.56 6.39
N HIS A 72 9.87 1.43 5.94
CA HIS A 72 8.58 0.94 6.41
C HIS A 72 8.63 -0.56 6.71
N THR A 73 7.77 -1.00 7.63
CA THR A 73 7.57 -2.42 7.92
C THR A 73 6.09 -2.73 7.83
N ILE A 74 5.71 -3.73 7.03
CA ILE A 74 4.32 -4.17 6.93
C ILE A 74 4.08 -5.25 7.98
N ARG A 75 3.11 -5.03 8.89
CA ARG A 75 2.71 -5.99 9.91
C ARG A 75 1.24 -6.32 9.80
N TYR A 76 0.93 -7.60 9.85
CA TYR A 76 -0.44 -8.05 9.95
C TYR A 76 -1.02 -7.73 11.34
N LYS A 77 -2.15 -7.05 11.37
CA LYS A 77 -2.94 -6.81 12.58
C LYS A 77 -4.13 -7.76 12.55
N LYS A 78 -4.20 -8.65 13.56
CA LYS A 78 -5.32 -9.56 13.77
C LYS A 78 -6.49 -8.83 14.42
#